data_AF-A0A737XXK4-F1
#
_entry.id   AF-A0A737XXK4-F1
#
_cell.length_a   1.000
_cell.length_b   1.000
_cell.length_c   1.000
_cell.angle_alpha   90.00
_cell.angle_beta   90.00
_cell.angle_gamma   90.00
#
_symmetry.space_group_name_H-M   'P 1'
#
loop_
_entity.id
_entity.type
_entity.pdbx_description
1 polymer ?
#
loop_
_entity_poly.entity_id
_entity_poly.type
_entity_poly.pdbx_seq_one_letter_code
_entity_poly.pdbx_strand_id
1 'polypeptide(L)'
;PDMPIVKVGARLLYNYLVKGGVQVYEYRRRPLHGKVALMDDHWATVGSSNLDPLSLSLNLEANLIIHDRTFNQTLRDNLQGIIVNDCKQVDESMLPKRTWWNLTKSVLAFHFLRHFPALVGWLPAHTPHLAQVPPPAQPEMETQDRVDPENTGVKP
;
A
#
# COMPACT_ATOMS: atom_id res chain seq x y z
N PRO A 1 6.81 -14.35 -10.49
CA PRO A 1 7.94 -13.43 -10.78
C PRO A 1 9.10 -14.16 -11.48
N ASP A 2 9.59 -13.62 -12.59
CA ASP A 2 10.55 -14.31 -13.48
C ASP A 2 12.02 -14.14 -13.08
N MET A 3 12.30 -13.40 -12.01
CA MET A 3 13.67 -13.25 -11.51
C MET A 3 13.95 -14.27 -10.39
N PRO A 4 14.95 -15.16 -10.54
CA PRO A 4 15.27 -16.18 -9.54
C PRO A 4 15.68 -15.59 -8.19
N ILE A 5 16.29 -14.40 -8.19
CA ILE A 5 16.68 -13.70 -6.95
C ILE A 5 15.47 -13.29 -6.11
N VAL A 6 14.36 -12.88 -6.74
CA VAL A 6 13.11 -12.50 -6.07
C VAL A 6 12.46 -13.72 -5.45
N LYS A 7 12.50 -14.88 -6.13
CA LYS A 7 12.01 -16.15 -5.58
C LYS A 7 12.79 -16.59 -4.33
N VAL A 8 14.11 -16.37 -4.32
CA VAL A 8 14.96 -16.68 -3.16
C VAL A 8 14.64 -15.74 -1.99
N GLY A 9 14.52 -14.44 -2.25
CA GLY A 9 14.11 -13.45 -1.24
C GLY A 9 12.76 -13.78 -0.60
N ALA A 10 11.74 -14.04 -1.43
CA ALA A 10 10.41 -14.44 -0.97
C ALA A 10 10.45 -15.73 -0.10
N ARG A 11 11.22 -16.75 -0.51
CA ARG A 11 11.38 -17.99 0.27
C ARG A 11 12.05 -17.77 1.63
N LEU A 12 13.01 -16.85 1.72
CA LEU A 12 13.64 -16.51 2.99
C LEU A 12 12.66 -15.78 3.92
N LEU A 13 11.85 -14.88 3.38
CA LEU A 13 10.81 -14.18 4.12
C LEU A 13 9.73 -15.13 4.63
N TYR A 14 9.21 -16.04 3.78
CA TYR A 14 8.24 -17.06 4.19
C TYR A 14 8.78 -17.94 5.31
N ASN A 15 10.04 -18.38 5.21
CA ASN A 15 10.70 -19.14 6.28
C ASN A 15 10.75 -18.39 7.61
N TYR A 16 10.94 -17.07 7.58
CA TYR A 16 10.95 -16.25 8.78
C TYR A 16 9.54 -16.10 9.36
N LEU A 17 8.56 -15.76 8.51
CA LEU A 17 7.17 -15.53 8.91
C LEU A 17 6.51 -16.80 9.48
N VAL A 18 6.57 -17.92 8.76
CA VAL A 18 5.95 -19.18 9.17
C VAL A 18 6.51 -19.67 10.50
N LYS A 19 7.83 -19.56 10.72
CA LYS A 19 8.46 -19.89 12.01
C LYS A 19 8.07 -18.94 13.14
N GLY A 20 7.73 -17.71 12.84
CA GLY A 20 7.16 -16.75 13.80
C GLY A 20 5.69 -16.99 14.14
N GLY A 21 5.08 -18.06 13.61
CA GLY A 21 3.65 -18.36 13.80
C GLY A 21 2.73 -17.62 12.83
N VAL A 22 3.27 -16.92 11.83
CA VAL A 22 2.47 -16.22 10.81
C VAL A 22 1.95 -17.22 9.78
N GLN A 23 0.64 -17.21 9.55
CA GLN A 23 0.02 -18.03 8.52
C GLN A 23 0.11 -17.33 7.16
N VAL A 24 0.80 -17.95 6.21
CA VAL A 24 1.00 -17.41 4.86
C VAL A 24 0.15 -18.19 3.87
N TYR A 25 -0.60 -17.47 3.04
CA TYR A 25 -1.50 -18.03 2.02
C TYR A 25 -1.13 -17.48 0.64
N GLU A 26 -0.82 -18.36 -0.31
CA GLU A 26 -0.53 -18.00 -1.70
C GLU A 26 -1.80 -18.03 -2.55
N TYR A 27 -2.21 -16.88 -3.07
CA TYR A 27 -3.31 -16.77 -4.03
C TYR A 27 -2.89 -17.28 -5.42
N ARG A 28 -3.72 -18.16 -6.04
CA ARG A 28 -3.31 -18.92 -7.23
C ARG A 28 -4.04 -18.60 -8.52
N ARG A 29 -5.08 -17.76 -8.51
CA ARG A 29 -5.92 -17.54 -9.70
C ARG A 29 -5.36 -16.54 -10.68
N ARG A 30 -4.92 -15.38 -10.20
CA ARG A 30 -4.41 -14.28 -11.02
C ARG A 30 -3.49 -13.39 -10.18
N PRO A 31 -2.70 -12.49 -10.77
CA PRO A 31 -1.96 -11.50 -9.99
C PRO A 31 -2.93 -10.70 -9.10
N LEU A 32 -2.71 -10.74 -7.79
CA LEU A 32 -3.45 -9.94 -6.81
C LEU A 32 -2.61 -8.71 -6.47
N HIS A 33 -3.04 -7.54 -6.94
CA HIS A 33 -2.36 -6.27 -6.68
C HIS A 33 -2.91 -5.49 -5.47
N GLY A 34 -3.78 -6.12 -4.69
CA GLY A 34 -4.35 -5.54 -3.48
C GLY A 34 -3.31 -5.43 -2.37
N LYS A 35 -3.02 -4.21 -1.94
CA LYS A 35 -2.17 -3.92 -0.78
C LYS A 35 -3.06 -3.34 0.29
N VAL A 36 -3.51 -4.23 1.14
CA VAL A 36 -4.46 -3.93 2.19
C VAL A 36 -3.99 -4.57 3.49
N ALA A 37 -4.28 -3.93 4.62
CA ALA A 37 -4.12 -4.55 5.93
C ALA A 37 -5.31 -4.16 6.80
N LEU A 38 -5.68 -5.04 7.71
CA LEU A 38 -6.76 -4.83 8.66
C LEU A 38 -6.23 -5.18 10.04
N MET A 39 -6.61 -4.40 11.04
CA MET A 39 -6.34 -4.70 12.44
C MET A 39 -7.67 -4.94 13.14
N ASP A 40 -7.90 -6.20 13.52
CA ASP A 40 -9.11 -6.65 14.21
C ASP A 40 -10.37 -5.99 13.61
N ASP A 41 -11.21 -5.39 14.44
CA ASP A 41 -12.41 -4.68 13.99
C ASP A 41 -12.23 -3.15 14.00
N HIS A 42 -11.00 -2.66 14.15
CA HIS A 42 -10.75 -1.25 14.46
C HIS A 42 -10.48 -0.40 13.21
N TRP A 43 -9.57 -0.84 12.35
CA TRP A 43 -9.19 -0.07 11.18
C TRP A 43 -8.69 -0.95 10.03
N ALA A 44 -8.80 -0.43 8.83
CA ALA A 44 -8.22 -1.00 7.63
C ALA A 44 -7.37 0.04 6.90
N THR A 45 -6.34 -0.39 6.18
CA THR A 45 -5.56 0.44 5.28
C THR A 45 -5.63 -0.12 3.86
N VAL A 46 -5.76 0.77 2.89
CA VAL A 46 -5.72 0.43 1.45
C VAL A 46 -4.78 1.43 0.79
N GLY A 47 -3.87 0.95 -0.06
CA GLY A 47 -2.98 1.87 -0.75
C GLY A 47 -2.05 1.22 -1.76
N SER A 48 -1.01 1.96 -2.11
CA SER A 48 0.03 1.51 -3.02
C SER A 48 1.24 0.90 -2.31
N SER A 49 1.28 0.95 -0.97
CA SER A 49 2.47 0.57 -0.22
C SER A 49 2.69 -0.93 -0.11
N ASN A 50 3.88 -1.38 -0.51
CA ASN A 50 4.30 -2.76 -0.31
C ASN A 50 4.80 -2.93 1.14
N LEU A 51 4.55 -4.09 1.75
CA LEU A 51 5.06 -4.41 3.09
C LEU A 51 6.57 -4.72 3.07
N ASP A 52 7.37 -3.85 2.45
CA ASP A 52 8.82 -3.97 2.34
C ASP A 52 9.51 -2.69 2.88
N PRO A 53 10.57 -2.81 3.70
CA PRO A 53 11.29 -1.65 4.27
C PRO A 53 11.81 -0.66 3.22
N LEU A 54 12.06 -1.13 2.00
CA LEU A 54 12.55 -0.34 0.89
C LEU A 54 11.48 0.56 0.26
N SER A 55 10.21 0.13 0.23
CA SER A 55 9.15 0.94 -0.40
C SER A 55 8.67 2.05 0.53
N LEU A 56 8.65 1.79 1.85
CA LEU A 56 8.40 2.79 2.88
C LEU A 56 9.45 3.91 2.94
N SER A 57 10.68 3.69 2.45
CA SER A 57 11.78 4.66 2.56
C SER A 57 12.06 5.49 1.31
N LEU A 58 11.65 5.04 0.12
CA LEU A 58 12.06 5.64 -1.15
C LEU A 58 10.91 5.93 -2.12
N ASN A 59 9.69 5.48 -1.82
CA ASN A 59 8.58 5.52 -2.76
C ASN A 59 7.50 6.48 -2.25
N LEU A 60 7.03 7.40 -3.11
CA LEU A 60 5.89 8.27 -2.84
C LEU A 60 4.61 7.42 -2.82
N GLU A 61 4.40 6.69 -1.73
CA GLU A 61 3.27 5.80 -1.54
C GLU A 61 2.17 6.49 -0.75
N ALA A 62 0.93 6.35 -1.23
CA ALA A 62 -0.25 6.86 -0.56
C ALA A 62 -1.01 5.67 0.03
N ASN A 63 -1.26 5.72 1.34
CA ASN A 63 -2.11 4.79 2.05
C ASN A 63 -3.26 5.58 2.70
N LEU A 64 -4.48 5.06 2.56
CA LEU A 64 -5.65 5.56 3.26
C LEU A 64 -5.90 4.68 4.47
N ILE A 65 -5.91 5.26 5.67
CA ILE A 65 -6.35 4.60 6.89
C ILE A 65 -7.83 4.89 7.07
N ILE A 66 -8.63 3.84 7.16
CA ILE A 66 -10.08 3.89 7.24
C ILE A 66 -10.49 3.36 8.61
N HIS A 67 -10.99 4.26 9.45
CA HIS A 67 -11.55 3.96 10.78
C HIS A 67 -13.06 3.74 10.68
N ASP A 68 -13.45 2.71 9.93
CA ASP A 68 -14.86 2.32 9.78
C ASP A 68 -15.01 0.81 9.97
N ARG A 69 -15.82 0.42 10.96
CA ARG A 69 -16.01 -0.99 11.33
C ARG A 69 -16.73 -1.78 10.24
N THR A 70 -17.71 -1.17 9.57
CA THR A 70 -18.50 -1.82 8.52
C THR A 70 -17.64 -2.11 7.31
N PHE A 71 -16.80 -1.15 6.91
CA PHE A 71 -15.81 -1.30 5.85
C PHE A 71 -14.78 -2.37 6.21
N ASN A 72 -14.23 -2.34 7.43
CA ASN A 72 -13.28 -3.36 7.91
C ASN A 72 -13.89 -4.76 7.81
N GLN A 73 -15.10 -4.96 8.34
CA GLN A 73 -15.79 -6.24 8.27
C GLN A 73 -16.01 -6.70 6.82
N THR A 74 -16.48 -5.80 5.95
CA THR A 74 -16.69 -6.11 4.53
C THR A 74 -15.39 -6.55 3.85
N LEU A 75 -14.29 -5.85 4.13
CA LEU A 75 -12.97 -6.20 3.57
C LEU A 75 -12.46 -7.53 4.14
N ARG A 76 -12.64 -7.78 5.44
CA ARG A 76 -12.32 -9.06 6.10
C ARG A 76 -13.05 -10.22 5.45
N ASP A 77 -14.36 -10.12 5.26
CA ASP A 77 -15.18 -11.19 4.70
C ASP A 77 -14.78 -11.51 3.25
N ASN A 78 -14.48 -10.48 2.46
CA ASN A 78 -13.96 -10.64 1.10
C ASN A 78 -12.60 -11.37 1.09
N LEU A 79 -11.66 -10.97 1.96
CA LEU A 79 -10.35 -11.62 2.06
C LEU A 79 -10.46 -13.05 2.56
N GLN A 80 -11.32 -13.31 3.54
CA GLN A 80 -11.60 -14.66 4.03
C GLN A 80 -12.13 -15.55 2.90
N GLY A 81 -13.05 -15.03 2.09
CA GLY A 81 -13.56 -15.72 0.90
C GLY A 81 -12.45 -16.06 -0.10
N ILE A 82 -11.54 -15.13 -0.37
CA ILE A 82 -10.37 -15.38 -1.24
C ILE A 82 -9.46 -16.45 -0.65
N ILE A 83 -9.16 -16.37 0.65
CA ILE A 83 -8.29 -17.33 1.35
C ILE A 83 -8.86 -18.75 1.25
N VAL A 84 -10.15 -18.91 1.51
CA VAL A 84 -10.81 -20.23 1.52
C VAL A 84 -10.91 -20.83 0.13
N ASN A 85 -11.25 -20.02 -0.88
CA ASN A 85 -11.59 -20.54 -2.21
C ASN A 85 -10.40 -20.60 -3.17
N ASP A 86 -9.45 -19.68 -3.04
CA ASP A 86 -8.48 -19.40 -4.11
C ASP A 86 -7.01 -19.41 -3.65
N CYS A 87 -6.74 -19.62 -2.36
CA CYS A 87 -5.40 -19.64 -1.81
C CYS A 87 -4.94 -21.05 -1.38
N LYS A 88 -3.62 -21.23 -1.35
CA LYS A 88 -2.97 -22.40 -0.75
C LYS A 88 -2.12 -21.96 0.44
N GLN A 89 -2.29 -22.61 1.59
CA GLN A 89 -1.44 -22.35 2.74
C GLN A 89 -0.01 -22.81 2.49
N VAL A 90 0.95 -21.96 2.84
CA VAL A 90 2.37 -22.29 2.83
C VAL A 90 2.71 -22.93 4.17
N ASP A 91 2.99 -24.23 4.13
CA ASP A 91 3.41 -24.99 5.30
C ASP A 91 4.95 -25.04 5.41
N GLU A 92 5.47 -25.23 6.61
CA GLU A 92 6.92 -25.35 6.86
C GLU A 92 7.55 -26.49 6.05
N SER A 93 6.81 -27.57 5.78
CA SER A 93 7.25 -28.69 4.93
C SER A 93 7.50 -28.30 3.47
N MET A 94 6.88 -27.21 2.98
CA MET A 94 7.07 -26.72 1.62
C MET A 94 8.28 -25.77 1.50
N LEU A 95 8.89 -25.40 2.64
CA LEU A 95 10.00 -24.46 2.69
C LEU A 95 11.35 -25.20 2.73
N PRO A 96 12.35 -24.72 1.99
CA PRO A 96 13.67 -25.36 1.98
C PRO A 96 14.32 -25.26 3.36
N LYS A 97 14.92 -26.37 3.81
CA LYS A 97 15.62 -26.44 5.10
C LYS A 97 16.71 -25.39 5.19
N ARG A 98 16.75 -24.69 6.33
CA ARG A 98 17.62 -23.54 6.54
C ARG A 98 19.00 -24.00 7.01
N THR A 99 20.04 -23.68 6.25
CA THR A 99 21.42 -23.75 6.75
C THR A 99 21.67 -22.53 7.63
N TRP A 100 22.30 -22.71 8.80
CA TRP A 100 22.58 -21.62 9.76
C TRP A 100 23.34 -20.44 9.11
N TRP A 101 24.16 -20.73 8.11
CA TRP A 101 24.85 -19.73 7.29
C TRP A 101 23.91 -18.79 6.51
N ASN A 102 22.80 -19.31 5.99
CA ASN A 102 21.79 -18.51 5.29
C ASN A 102 20.98 -17.67 6.29
N LEU A 103 20.83 -18.14 7.53
CA LEU A 103 20.16 -17.38 8.59
C LEU A 103 20.97 -16.13 8.97
N THR A 104 22.26 -16.30 9.23
CA THR A 104 23.16 -15.18 9.55
C THR A 104 23.26 -14.19 8.39
N LYS A 105 23.39 -14.67 7.14
CA LYS A 105 23.38 -13.80 5.95
C LYS A 105 22.09 -13.02 5.79
N SER A 106 20.93 -13.66 6.01
CA SER A 106 19.63 -12.96 5.92
C SER A 106 19.47 -11.91 7.00
N VAL A 107 19.92 -12.18 8.23
CA VAL A 107 19.87 -11.20 9.33
C VAL A 107 20.78 -10.02 9.02
N LEU A 108 22.02 -10.27 8.59
CA LEU A 108 22.96 -9.21 8.20
C LEU A 108 22.43 -8.41 7.01
N ALA A 109 21.91 -9.07 5.98
CA ALA A 109 21.31 -8.41 4.83
C ALA A 109 20.10 -7.57 5.24
N PHE A 110 19.20 -8.10 6.08
CA PHE A 110 18.05 -7.36 6.60
C PHE A 110 18.47 -6.11 7.37
N HIS A 111 19.42 -6.22 8.30
CA HIS A 111 19.92 -5.06 9.05
C HIS A 111 20.63 -4.06 8.13
N PHE A 112 21.43 -4.53 7.18
CA PHE A 112 22.05 -3.66 6.18
C PHE A 112 20.99 -2.91 5.36
N LEU A 113 20.03 -3.61 4.76
CA LEU A 113 18.93 -3.04 3.98
C LEU A 113 18.03 -2.11 4.81
N ARG A 114 17.83 -2.40 6.10
CA ARG A 114 17.06 -1.57 7.03
C ARG A 114 17.75 -0.24 7.36
N HIS A 115 19.09 -0.23 7.42
CA HIS A 115 19.86 0.99 7.71
C HIS A 115 20.34 1.71 6.45
N PHE A 116 20.32 1.04 5.29
CA PHE A 116 20.74 1.61 4.01
C PHE A 116 20.03 2.93 3.63
N PRO A 117 18.69 3.09 3.80
CA PRO A 117 18.03 4.35 3.48
C PRO A 117 18.50 5.53 4.34
N ALA A 118 18.81 5.29 5.62
CA ALA A 118 19.37 6.31 6.50
C ALA A 118 20.79 6.72 6.07
N LEU A 119 21.58 5.79 5.51
CA LEU A 119 22.92 6.05 4.97
C LEU A 119 22.87 6.81 3.63
N VAL A 120 21.89 6.50 2.77
CA VAL A 120 21.73 7.11 1.44
C VAL A 120 21.10 8.50 1.51
N GLY A 121 20.32 8.81 2.56
CA GLY A 121 19.81 10.15 2.82
C GLY A 121 20.89 11.23 3.02
N TRP A 122 22.17 10.85 3.19
CA TRP A 122 23.30 11.78 3.21
C TRP A 122 23.89 12.09 1.83
N LEU A 123 23.48 11.38 0.77
CA LEU A 123 23.84 11.74 -0.60
C LEU A 123 22.93 12.89 -1.07
N PRO A 124 23.44 13.85 -1.85
CA PRO A 124 22.64 14.98 -2.32
C PRO A 124 21.48 14.48 -3.18
N ALA A 125 20.28 14.46 -2.60
CA ALA A 125 19.06 14.16 -3.32
C ALA A 125 18.76 15.31 -4.28
N HIS A 126 18.42 14.99 -5.53
CA HIS A 126 17.86 15.99 -6.44
C HIS A 126 16.46 16.33 -5.92
N THR A 127 16.39 17.33 -5.05
CA THR A 127 15.12 17.84 -4.52
C THR A 127 14.32 18.37 -5.72
N PRO A 128 13.20 17.75 -6.10
CA PRO A 128 12.38 18.27 -7.19
C PRO A 128 11.88 19.65 -6.79
N HIS A 129 12.13 20.65 -7.64
CA HIS A 129 11.70 22.01 -7.41
C HIS A 129 10.17 22.08 -7.52
N LEU A 130 9.48 22.15 -6.39
CA LEU A 130 8.02 22.30 -6.34
C LEU A 130 7.66 23.69 -6.86
N ALA A 131 7.17 23.77 -8.10
CA ALA A 131 6.57 24.98 -8.63
C ALA A 131 5.10 25.05 -8.19
N GLN A 132 4.72 26.12 -7.48
CA GLN A 132 3.31 26.40 -7.23
C GLN A 132 2.68 26.91 -8.54
N VAL A 133 1.74 26.14 -9.09
CA VAL A 133 0.88 26.62 -10.17
C VAL A 133 -0.23 27.44 -9.52
N PRO A 134 -0.46 28.70 -9.96
CA PRO A 134 -1.58 29.48 -9.45
C PRO A 134 -2.90 28.74 -9.68
N PRO A 135 -3.87 28.82 -8.74
CA PRO A 135 -5.15 28.15 -8.91
C PRO A 135 -5.77 28.56 -10.25
N PRO A 136 -6.34 27.61 -11.03
CA PRO A 136 -7.02 27.96 -12.26
C PRO A 136 -8.07 29.00 -11.93
N ALA A 137 -8.08 30.11 -12.69
CA ALA A 137 -9.13 31.11 -12.59
C ALA A 137 -10.46 30.37 -12.73
N GLN A 138 -11.24 30.32 -11.64
CA GLN A 138 -12.57 29.77 -11.70
C GLN A 138 -13.33 30.61 -12.73
N PRO A 139 -13.86 30.03 -13.82
CA PRO A 139 -14.77 30.78 -14.67
C PRO A 139 -15.90 31.26 -13.77
N GLU A 140 -16.18 32.57 -13.82
CA GLU A 140 -17.35 33.15 -13.15
C GLU A 140 -18.55 32.29 -13.51
N MET A 141 -19.16 31.67 -12.49
CA MET A 141 -20.44 31.04 -12.67
C MET A 141 -21.40 32.15 -13.07
N GLU A 142 -21.76 32.22 -14.36
CA GLU A 142 -22.87 33.03 -14.79
C GLU A 142 -24.09 32.60 -13.98
N THR A 143 -24.51 33.47 -13.07
CA THR A 143 -25.77 33.34 -12.36
C THR A 143 -26.85 33.70 -13.36
N GLN A 144 -27.19 32.72 -14.19
CA GLN A 144 -28.37 32.79 -15.03
C GLN A 144 -29.59 32.69 -14.10
N ASP A 145 -30.51 33.64 -14.30
CA ASP A 145 -31.82 33.80 -13.65
C ASP A 145 -31.89 34.51 -12.29
N ARG A 146 -31.96 35.84 -12.37
CA ARG A 146 -32.98 36.60 -11.64
C ARG A 146 -33.58 37.64 -12.58
N VAL A 147 -34.77 37.36 -13.10
CA VAL A 147 -35.60 38.34 -13.81
C VAL A 147 -36.10 39.33 -12.76
N ASP A 148 -35.61 40.58 -12.81
CA ASP A 148 -36.17 41.68 -12.02
C ASP A 148 -37.57 42.02 -12.55
N PRO A 149 -38.58 42.20 -11.67
CA PRO A 149 -39.91 42.57 -12.12
C PRO A 149 -39.91 44.03 -12.62
N GLU A 150 -40.44 44.23 -13.82
CA GLU A 150 -40.78 45.52 -14.41
C GLU A 150 -41.47 46.45 -13.39
N ASN A 151 -40.90 47.63 -13.15
CA ASN A 151 -41.64 48.72 -12.53
C ASN A 151 -42.15 49.67 -13.62
N THR A 152 -43.47 49.65 -13.79
CA THR A 152 -44.25 50.42 -14.75
C THR A 152 -44.54 51.83 -14.21
N GLY A 153 -44.27 52.86 -15.02
CA GLY A 153 -44.94 54.17 -14.95
C GLY A 153 -44.35 55.20 -13.96
N VAL A 154 -44.43 56.52 -14.15
CA VAL A 154 -45.19 57.37 -15.08
C VAL A 154 -44.46 58.73 -15.13
N LYS A 155 -44.41 59.33 -16.33
CA LYS A 155 -43.93 60.70 -16.65
C LYS A 155 -44.90 61.78 -16.14
N PRO A 156 -44.47 63.03 -16.01
CA PRO A 156 -44.81 63.97 -17.09
C PRO A 156 -43.59 64.42 -17.91
#